data_AF-A0A550HPP1-F1
#
_entry.id   AF-A0A550HPP1-F1
#
_cell.length_a   1.000
_cell.length_b   1.000
_cell.length_c   1.000
_cell.angle_alpha   90.00
_cell.angle_beta   90.00
_cell.angle_gamma   90.00
#
_symmetry.space_group_name_H-M   'P 1'
#
loop_
_entity.id
_entity.type
_entity.pdbx_description
1 polymer ?
#
loop_
_entity_poly.entity_id
_entity_poly.type
_entity_poly.pdbx_seq_one_letter_code
_entity_poly.pdbx_strand_id
1 'polypeptide(L)'
;MLVAEARSLTGCAFGVPVSRDGSWWQGFHGPLPQNLEQLTASGHVFAILDTVVHPHQHSHGLARRLQERLLSDHEASLGVTLVEQSDRSVRAAFTAWGWQEAGQIHRMPGPTAFQVLVLPLGERTSAHPDGLAHNDRTQRPE
;
A
#
# COMPACT_ATOMS: atom_id res chain seq x y z
N MET A 1 3.97 -6.34 -20.63
CA MET A 1 4.40 -7.66 -20.11
C MET A 1 5.92 -7.64 -20.07
N LEU A 2 6.51 -7.68 -18.88
CA LEU A 2 7.96 -7.73 -18.70
C LEU A 2 8.33 -9.16 -18.28
N VAL A 3 9.22 -9.80 -19.02
CA VAL A 3 9.65 -11.19 -18.78
C VAL A 3 11.13 -11.16 -18.45
N ALA A 4 11.50 -11.71 -17.30
CA ALA A 4 12.89 -11.90 -16.89
C ALA A 4 13.14 -13.40 -16.65
N GLU A 5 14.24 -13.92 -17.20
CA GLU A 5 14.68 -15.30 -17.00
C GLU A 5 15.88 -15.30 -16.03
N ALA A 6 15.78 -16.09 -14.97
CA ALA A 6 16.86 -16.27 -13.99
C ALA A 6 17.04 -17.77 -13.70
N ARG A 7 18.29 -18.20 -13.49
CA ARG A 7 18.63 -19.61 -13.18
C ARG A 7 18.01 -20.10 -11.86
N SER A 8 17.60 -19.20 -10.97
CA SER A 8 16.83 -19.50 -9.76
C SER A 8 16.02 -18.27 -9.35
N LEU A 9 14.69 -18.41 -9.21
CA LEU A 9 13.83 -17.33 -8.72
C LEU A 9 13.85 -17.31 -7.18
N THR A 10 14.57 -16.35 -6.59
CA THR A 10 14.63 -16.19 -5.13
C THR A 10 13.43 -15.42 -4.56
N GLY A 11 12.70 -14.69 -5.41
CA GLY A 11 11.45 -14.03 -5.06
C GLY A 11 10.88 -13.19 -6.19
N CYS A 12 9.59 -12.84 -6.08
CA CYS A 12 8.85 -12.02 -7.01
C CYS A 12 7.82 -11.18 -6.25
N ALA A 13 7.61 -9.93 -6.67
CA ALA A 13 6.48 -9.11 -6.25
C ALA A 13 5.72 -8.66 -7.49
N PHE A 14 4.39 -8.67 -7.42
CA PHE A 14 3.57 -8.21 -8.52
C PHE A 14 2.38 -7.40 -8.04
N GLY A 15 1.92 -6.52 -8.92
CA GLY A 15 0.92 -5.53 -8.60
C GLY A 15 0.36 -4.87 -9.85
N VAL A 16 -0.62 -4.00 -9.64
CA VAL A 16 -1.31 -3.26 -10.70
C VAL A 16 -1.53 -1.81 -10.27
N PRO A 17 -1.49 -0.85 -11.22
CA PRO A 17 -1.98 0.49 -10.96
C PRO A 17 -3.44 0.43 -10.54
N VAL A 18 -3.81 1.20 -9.52
CA VAL A 18 -5.20 1.29 -9.07
C VAL A 18 -5.98 2.16 -10.05
N SER A 19 -7.15 1.68 -10.50
CA SER A 19 -8.01 2.44 -11.41
C SER A 19 -8.49 3.73 -10.77
N ARG A 20 -8.46 4.82 -11.54
CA ARG A 20 -8.87 6.16 -11.12
C ARG A 20 -10.38 6.28 -10.88
N ASP A 21 -11.16 5.32 -11.36
CA ASP A 21 -12.62 5.27 -11.21
C ASP A 21 -13.07 4.83 -9.81
N GLY A 22 -12.13 4.49 -8.92
CA GLY A 22 -12.41 4.04 -7.56
C GLY A 22 -12.97 2.61 -7.46
N SER A 23 -13.06 1.87 -8.57
CA SER A 23 -13.55 0.48 -8.60
C SER A 23 -12.77 -0.44 -7.66
N TRP A 24 -11.47 -0.17 -7.49
CA TRP A 24 -10.62 -0.89 -6.55
C TRP A 24 -11.14 -0.83 -5.11
N TRP A 25 -11.78 0.28 -4.71
CA TRP A 25 -12.27 0.49 -3.35
C TRP A 25 -13.69 -0.05 -3.10
N GLN A 26 -14.31 -0.71 -4.07
CA GLN A 26 -15.62 -1.34 -3.87
C GLN A 26 -15.59 -2.36 -2.72
N GLY A 27 -16.50 -2.17 -1.75
CA GLY A 27 -16.59 -2.96 -0.53
C GLY A 27 -15.78 -2.41 0.64
N PHE A 28 -15.18 -1.22 0.51
CA PHE A 28 -14.51 -0.55 1.62
C PHE A 28 -15.52 -0.23 2.72
N HIS A 29 -15.14 -0.50 3.96
CA HIS A 29 -16.01 -0.35 5.12
C HIS A 29 -15.94 1.09 5.66
N GLY A 30 -17.06 1.81 5.54
CA GLY A 30 -17.16 3.21 5.93
C GLY A 30 -16.78 4.19 4.81
N PRO A 31 -16.72 5.50 5.09
CA PRO A 31 -16.28 6.49 4.12
C PRO A 31 -14.79 6.27 3.79
N LEU A 32 -14.44 6.30 2.51
CA LEU A 32 -13.04 6.22 2.08
C LEU A 32 -12.33 7.52 2.52
N PRO A 33 -11.13 7.45 3.13
CA PRO A 33 -10.39 8.65 3.51
C PRO A 33 -10.15 9.57 2.31
N GLN A 34 -10.40 10.88 2.47
CA GLN A 34 -10.33 11.86 1.38
C GLN A 34 -8.95 11.90 0.69
N ASN A 35 -7.87 11.70 1.45
CA ASN A 35 -6.51 11.62 0.91
C ASN A 35 -6.35 10.41 -0.03
N LEU A 36 -6.96 9.27 0.31
CA LEU A 36 -6.91 8.05 -0.49
C LEU A 36 -7.73 8.19 -1.78
N GLU A 37 -8.90 8.84 -1.69
CA GLU A 37 -9.70 9.22 -2.85
C GLU A 37 -8.93 10.13 -3.82
N GLN A 38 -8.34 11.21 -3.30
CA GLN A 38 -7.57 12.18 -4.10
C GLN A 38 -6.35 11.54 -4.77
N LEU A 39 -5.56 10.74 -4.02
CA LEU A 39 -4.41 10.04 -4.58
C LEU A 39 -4.83 9.03 -5.65
N THR A 40 -5.94 8.31 -5.44
CA THR A 40 -6.48 7.38 -6.43
C THR A 40 -6.90 8.10 -7.71
N ALA A 41 -7.61 9.22 -7.60
CA ALA A 41 -7.99 10.03 -8.75
C ALA A 41 -6.78 10.60 -9.52
N SER A 42 -5.69 10.92 -8.81
CA SER A 42 -4.43 11.39 -9.42
C SER A 42 -3.69 10.33 -10.23
N GLY A 43 -3.98 9.04 -9.99
CA GLY A 43 -3.39 7.89 -10.69
C GLY A 43 -2.00 7.47 -10.21
N HIS A 44 -1.57 7.94 -9.04
CA HIS A 44 -0.27 7.57 -8.44
C HIS A 44 -0.39 6.51 -7.34
N VAL A 45 -1.46 5.71 -7.37
CA VAL A 45 -1.68 4.61 -6.42
C VAL A 45 -1.39 3.28 -7.11
N PHE A 46 -0.56 2.46 -6.48
CA PHE A 46 -0.19 1.15 -6.98
C PHE A 46 -0.48 0.06 -5.97
N ALA A 47 -1.23 -0.95 -6.38
CA ALA A 47 -1.61 -2.07 -5.52
C ALA A 47 -0.61 -3.22 -5.68
N ILE A 48 0.02 -3.63 -4.58
CA ILE A 48 0.79 -4.88 -4.50
C ILE A 48 -0.20 -6.00 -4.20
N LEU A 49 -0.33 -6.93 -5.15
CA LEU A 49 -1.25 -8.06 -5.04
C LEU A 49 -0.63 -9.23 -4.30
N ASP A 50 0.66 -9.49 -4.53
CA ASP A 50 1.37 -10.59 -3.87
C ASP A 50 2.88 -10.33 -3.85
N THR A 51 3.55 -10.99 -2.92
CA THR A 51 5.00 -11.03 -2.81
C THR A 51 5.44 -12.41 -2.32
N VAL A 52 6.05 -13.17 -3.21
CA VAL A 52 6.53 -14.53 -2.94
C VAL A 52 8.03 -14.49 -2.82
N VAL A 53 8.57 -15.04 -1.75
CA VAL A 53 10.01 -15.13 -1.51
C VAL A 53 10.38 -16.55 -1.10
N HIS A 54 11.41 -17.10 -1.73
CA HIS A 54 11.90 -18.42 -1.39
C HIS A 54 12.48 -18.40 0.04
N PRO A 55 12.15 -19.38 0.90
CA PRO A 55 12.69 -19.48 2.24
C PRO A 55 14.16 -19.93 2.18
N HIS A 56 15.07 -18.98 2.05
CA HIS A 56 16.52 -19.19 2.11
C HIS A 56 17.13 -18.30 3.19
N GLN A 57 18.24 -18.73 3.78
CA GLN A 57 18.95 -18.00 4.85
C GLN A 57 19.35 -16.55 4.50
N HIS A 58 19.34 -16.17 3.21
CA HIS A 58 19.66 -14.84 2.71
C HIS A 58 18.45 -14.03 2.20
N SER A 59 17.22 -14.52 2.38
CA SER A 59 16.02 -13.83 1.90
C SER A 59 15.48 -12.75 2.84
N HIS A 60 16.22 -12.45 3.92
CA HIS A 60 15.83 -11.43 4.89
C HIS A 60 15.72 -10.05 4.24
N GLY A 61 14.53 -9.43 4.33
CA GLY A 61 14.24 -8.14 3.71
C GLY A 61 14.09 -8.16 2.19
N LEU A 62 14.17 -9.33 1.52
CA LEU A 62 14.00 -9.41 0.06
C LEU A 62 12.58 -9.03 -0.37
N ALA A 63 11.55 -9.50 0.36
CA ALA A 63 10.16 -9.15 0.08
C ALA A 63 9.95 -7.64 0.09
N ARG A 64 10.39 -6.96 1.16
CA ARG A 64 10.35 -5.50 1.28
C ARG A 64 11.06 -4.80 0.12
N ARG A 65 12.28 -5.22 -0.23
CA ARG A 65 13.04 -4.60 -1.34
C ARG A 65 12.35 -4.78 -2.68
N LEU A 66 11.73 -5.94 -2.92
CA LEU A 66 10.95 -6.18 -4.14
C LEU A 66 9.72 -5.27 -4.20
N GLN A 67 9.03 -5.08 -3.08
CA GLN A 67 7.89 -4.17 -2.98
C GLN A 67 8.29 -2.71 -3.20
N GLU A 68 9.33 -2.22 -2.51
CA GLU A 68 9.84 -0.85 -2.66
C GLU A 68 10.28 -0.57 -4.10
N ARG A 69 10.96 -1.53 -4.74
CA ARG A 69 11.38 -1.42 -6.13
C ARG A 69 10.18 -1.41 -7.07
N LEU A 70 9.23 -2.33 -6.90
CA LEU A 70 8.03 -2.39 -7.73
C LEU A 70 7.26 -1.06 -7.69
N LEU A 71 7.10 -0.47 -6.51
CA LEU A 71 6.42 0.82 -6.37
C LEU A 71 7.22 1.98 -6.98
N SER A 72 8.55 1.98 -6.79
CA SER A 72 9.43 3.01 -7.37
C SER A 72 9.46 2.95 -8.89
N ASP A 73 9.53 1.75 -9.48
CA ASP A 73 9.55 1.54 -10.93
C ASP A 73 8.24 1.99 -11.60
N HIS A 74 7.15 2.13 -10.83
CA HIS A 74 5.85 2.65 -11.28
C HIS A 74 5.57 4.08 -10.82
N GLU A 75 6.57 4.79 -10.27
CA GLU A 75 6.45 6.18 -9.79
C GLU A 75 5.25 6.39 -8.85
N ALA A 76 4.91 5.36 -8.06
CA ALA A 76 3.76 5.42 -7.16
C ALA A 76 4.04 6.37 -6.01
N SER A 77 3.10 7.27 -5.71
CA SER A 77 3.09 8.09 -4.48
C SER A 77 2.47 7.34 -3.29
N LEU A 78 1.72 6.27 -3.57
CA LEU A 78 1.08 5.45 -2.55
C LEU A 78 1.09 3.98 -2.96
N GLY A 79 1.72 3.14 -2.14
CA GLY A 79 1.55 1.69 -2.19
C GLY A 79 0.30 1.27 -1.43
N VAL A 80 -0.47 0.34 -1.98
CA VAL A 80 -1.63 -0.27 -1.32
C VAL A 80 -1.47 -1.79 -1.34
N THR A 81 -1.85 -2.48 -0.27
CA THR A 81 -2.01 -3.93 -0.29
C THR A 81 -3.20 -4.35 0.55
N LEU A 82 -3.73 -5.53 0.26
CA LEU A 82 -4.81 -6.16 1.00
C LEU A 82 -4.26 -7.38 1.72
N VAL A 83 -4.34 -7.38 3.05
CA VAL A 83 -3.91 -8.51 3.88
C VAL A 83 -5.13 -9.09 4.56
N GLU A 84 -5.26 -10.41 4.56
CA GLU A 84 -6.34 -11.07 5.29
C GLU A 84 -6.30 -10.68 6.78
N GLN A 85 -7.44 -10.30 7.37
CA GLN A 85 -7.47 -9.90 8.78
C GLN A 85 -7.00 -11.01 9.73
N SER A 86 -7.16 -12.27 9.37
CA SER A 86 -6.73 -13.41 10.19
C SER A 86 -5.19 -13.53 10.24
N ASP A 87 -4.47 -13.03 9.23
CA ASP A 87 -3.03 -13.15 9.10
C ASP A 87 -2.27 -12.08 9.88
N ARG A 88 -2.16 -12.29 11.20
CA ARG A 88 -1.43 -11.39 12.09
C ARG A 88 0.06 -11.32 11.78
N SER A 89 0.65 -12.40 11.31
CA SER A 89 2.09 -12.48 11.03
C SER A 89 2.46 -11.59 9.84
N VAL A 90 1.67 -11.66 8.76
CA VAL A 90 1.87 -10.80 7.59
C VAL A 90 1.62 -9.34 7.96
N ARG A 91 0.54 -9.02 8.68
CA ARG A 91 0.29 -7.63 9.13
C ARG A 91 1.43 -7.07 9.96
N ALA A 92 1.93 -7.83 10.94
CA ALA A 92 3.06 -7.42 11.77
C ALA A 92 4.32 -7.15 10.93
N ALA A 93 4.60 -7.97 9.92
CA ALA A 93 5.73 -7.77 9.01
C ALA A 93 5.57 -6.47 8.19
N PHE A 94 4.39 -6.25 7.60
CA PHE A 94 4.09 -5.03 6.86
C PHE A 94 4.17 -3.78 7.75
N THR A 95 3.61 -3.81 8.96
CA THR A 95 3.71 -2.70 9.92
C THR A 95 5.17 -2.42 10.32
N ALA A 96 5.99 -3.46 10.54
CA ALA A 96 7.42 -3.30 10.81
C ALA A 96 8.19 -2.69 9.62
N TRP A 97 7.63 -2.76 8.41
CA TRP A 97 8.19 -2.13 7.20
C TRP A 97 7.63 -0.73 6.93
N GLY A 98 6.79 -0.19 7.82
CA GLY A 98 6.24 1.16 7.74
C GLY A 98 4.86 1.25 7.07
N TRP A 99 4.23 0.12 6.75
CA TRP A 99 2.86 0.13 6.24
C TRP A 99 1.88 0.45 7.36
N GLN A 100 0.86 1.24 7.03
CA GLN A 100 -0.14 1.75 7.95
C GLN A 100 -1.52 1.20 7.62
N GLU A 101 -2.33 0.94 8.64
CA GLU A 101 -3.73 0.54 8.45
C GLU A 101 -4.57 1.73 7.97
N ALA A 102 -5.26 1.58 6.84
CA ALA A 102 -6.13 2.63 6.27
C ALA A 102 -7.62 2.30 6.35
N GLY A 103 -7.97 1.04 6.62
CA GLY A 103 -9.36 0.61 6.73
C GLY A 103 -9.53 -0.85 6.36
N GLN A 104 -10.76 -1.25 6.07
CA GLN A 104 -11.11 -2.64 5.79
C GLN A 104 -11.91 -2.73 4.51
N ILE A 105 -11.74 -3.81 3.75
CA ILE A 105 -12.50 -4.06 2.52
C ILE A 105 -13.03 -5.50 2.54
N HIS A 106 -14.29 -5.66 2.11
CA HIS A 106 -14.92 -6.96 1.94
C HIS A 106 -15.05 -7.25 0.45
N ARG A 107 -14.36 -8.30 -0.03
CA ARG A 107 -14.45 -8.73 -1.42
C ARG A 107 -15.46 -9.86 -1.54
N MET A 108 -16.49 -9.67 -2.36
CA MET A 108 -17.46 -10.71 -2.69
C MET A 108 -16.96 -11.60 -3.85
N PRO A 109 -17.30 -12.90 -3.88
CA PRO A 109 -18.09 -13.66 -2.92
C PRO A 109 -17.16 -14.34 -1.88
N GLY A 110 -17.00 -13.76 -0.70
CA GLY A 110 -16.21 -14.36 0.35
C GLY A 110 -16.43 -13.67 1.69
N PRO A 111 -16.42 -14.40 2.83
CA PRO A 111 -16.51 -13.81 4.16
C PRO A 111 -15.21 -13.12 4.58
N THR A 112 -14.17 -13.19 3.74
CA THR A 112 -12.84 -12.72 4.07
C THR A 112 -12.79 -11.20 4.06
N ALA A 113 -12.72 -10.63 5.26
CA ALA A 113 -12.40 -9.23 5.44
C ALA A 113 -10.89 -9.03 5.29
N PHE A 114 -10.51 -8.08 4.44
CA PHE A 114 -9.13 -7.69 4.23
C PHE A 114 -8.86 -6.38 4.95
N GLN A 115 -7.72 -6.30 5.63
CA GLN A 115 -7.15 -5.06 6.11
C GLN A 115 -6.47 -4.36 4.92
N VAL A 116 -6.87 -3.10 4.69
CA VAL A 116 -6.19 -2.22 3.73
C VAL A 116 -4.97 -1.65 4.42
N LEU A 117 -3.80 -1.97 3.89
CA LEU A 117 -2.53 -1.38 4.31
C LEU A 117 -2.03 -0.43 3.24
N VAL A 118 -1.49 0.72 3.67
CA VAL A 118 -0.94 1.74 2.79
C VAL A 118 0.50 2.07 3.16
N LEU A 119 1.31 2.38 2.16
CA LEU A 119 2.66 2.87 2.30
C LEU A 119 2.79 4.19 1.55
N PRO A 120 2.77 5.34 2.25
CA PRO A 120 3.06 6.63 1.66
C PRO A 120 4.50 6.64 1.13
N LEU A 121 4.65 6.83 -0.17
CA LEU A 121 5.93 7.07 -0.82
C LEU A 121 5.95 8.57 -1.07
N GLY A 122 6.40 9.33 -0.07
CA GLY A 122 6.52 10.77 -0.23
C GLY A 122 7.29 11.11 -1.51
N GLU A 123 7.07 12.30 -2.05
CA GLU A 123 8.13 12.91 -2.84
C GLU A 123 9.40 12.81 -1.99
N ARG A 124 10.52 12.39 -2.57
CA ARG A 124 11.82 12.52 -1.88
C ARG A 124 12.22 14.00 -1.79
N THR A 125 11.31 14.85 -1.33
CA THR A 125 11.51 16.22 -0.92
C THR A 125 11.80 16.15 0.58
N SER A 126 13.01 16.55 0.91
CA SER A 126 13.50 16.71 2.27
C SER A 126 12.58 17.65 3.06
N ALA A 127 12.35 17.30 4.33
CA ALA A 127 11.67 18.07 5.38
C ALA A 127 10.12 18.06 5.36
N HIS A 128 9.52 17.16 6.15
CA HIS A 128 8.90 17.48 7.44
C HIS A 128 7.95 16.33 7.87
N PRO A 129 8.33 15.46 8.82
CA PRO A 129 7.44 14.44 9.35
C PRO A 129 6.72 15.01 10.57
N ASP A 130 5.87 16.02 10.38
CA ASP A 130 4.92 16.43 11.41
C ASP A 130 3.75 17.17 10.75
N GLY A 131 2.73 16.40 10.38
CA GLY A 131 1.46 16.89 9.85
C GLY A 131 0.28 16.26 10.59
N LEU A 132 0.47 15.92 11.86
CA LEU A 132 -0.59 15.52 12.77
C LEU A 132 -0.70 16.56 13.89
N ALA A 133 -1.06 17.80 13.53
CA ALA A 133 -1.48 18.80 14.49
C ALA A 133 -2.63 19.64 13.91
N HIS A 134 -3.84 19.22 14.27
CA HIS A 134 -4.96 20.06 14.72
C HIS A 134 -4.99 21.52 14.20
N ASN A 135 -5.74 21.76 13.12
CA ASN A 135 -6.16 23.10 12.72
C ASN A 135 -7.36 23.55 13.57
N ASP A 136 -7.13 24.06 14.77
CA ASP A 136 -8.10 24.91 15.49
C ASP A 136 -7.55 26.34 15.60
N ARG A 137 -7.80 27.14 14.56
CA ARG A 137 -8.11 28.57 14.70
C ARG A 137 -8.45 29.19 13.35
N THR A 138 -9.72 29.17 13.02
CA THR A 138 -10.37 30.24 12.24
C THR A 138 -11.27 31.02 13.18
N GLN A 139 -10.77 32.14 13.69
CA GLN A 139 -11.64 33.26 14.06
C GLN A 139 -11.10 34.53 13.42
N ARG A 140 -11.98 35.15 12.63
CA ARG A 140 -11.84 36.43 11.92
C ARG A 140 -12.34 37.58 12.84
N PRO A 141 -12.17 38.86 12.46
CA PRO A 141 -11.84 39.96 13.37
C PRO A 141 -13.06 40.84 13.71
N GLU A 142 -12.85 41.78 14.63
CA GLU A 142 -13.61 43.03 14.72
C GLU A 142 -12.70 44.21 14.38
#